data_AF-A0A8S3K230-F1
#
_entry.id   AF-A0A8S3K230-F1
#
_cell.length_a   1.000
_cell.length_b   1.000
_cell.length_c   1.000
_cell.angle_alpha   90.00
_cell.angle_beta   90.00
_cell.angle_gamma   90.00
#
_symmetry.space_group_name_H-M   'P 1'
#
loop_
_entity.id
_entity.type
_entity.pdbx_description
1 polymer ?
#
loop_
_entity_poly.entity_id
_entity_poly.type
_entity_poly.pdbx_seq_one_letter_code
_entity_poly.pdbx_strand_id
1 'polypeptide(L)'
;LDGNVEIWSKTLIDDRTAFVALFPQPYGTPIQLSVNLTDLGLGRFDEYDFFETFHGEFLGKYHKNERYSFTINPSGDVHAFYVESAIAKTLRIIL
;
A
#
# COMPACT_ATOMS: atom_id res chain seq x y z
N LEU A 1 -6.75 -7.68 12.93
CA LEU A 1 -7.44 -7.44 11.63
C LEU A 1 -8.77 -8.14 11.73
N ASP A 2 -9.88 -7.45 11.45
CA ASP A 2 -11.18 -8.13 11.32
C ASP A 2 -11.02 -9.27 10.33
N GLY A 3 -11.42 -10.49 10.72
CA GLY A 3 -11.12 -11.74 10.02
C GLY A 3 -11.73 -11.90 8.62
N ASN A 4 -12.13 -10.78 8.01
CA ASN A 4 -12.79 -10.70 6.72
C ASN A 4 -11.91 -10.06 5.64
N VAL A 5 -10.71 -9.56 5.97
CA VAL A 5 -9.79 -8.99 4.96
C VAL A 5 -8.42 -9.64 5.08
N GLU A 6 -7.93 -10.11 3.95
CA GLU A 6 -6.60 -10.68 3.80
C GLU A 6 -5.64 -9.62 3.25
N ILE A 7 -4.45 -9.51 3.82
CA ILE A 7 -3.41 -8.59 3.35
C ILE A 7 -2.19 -9.40 2.96
N TRP A 8 -1.75 -9.20 1.72
CA TRP A 8 -0.59 -9.83 1.12
C TRP A 8 0.41 -8.75 0.72
N SER A 9 1.70 -9.00 0.91
CA SER A 9 2.77 -8.11 0.44
C SER A 9 3.84 -8.89 -0.30
N LYS A 10 4.48 -8.23 -1.27
CA LYS A 10 5.57 -8.81 -2.06
C LYS A 10 6.59 -7.74 -2.40
N THR A 11 7.83 -7.97 -1.97
CA THR A 11 8.98 -7.16 -2.41
C THR A 11 9.21 -7.35 -3.90
N LEU A 12 9.33 -6.24 -4.61
CA LEU A 12 9.56 -6.18 -6.04
C LEU A 12 11.03 -5.83 -6.33
N ILE A 13 11.35 -5.74 -7.61
CA ILE A 13 12.62 -5.21 -8.09
C ILE A 13 12.72 -3.72 -7.70
N ASP A 14 13.93 -3.20 -7.50
CA ASP A 14 14.22 -1.80 -7.14
C ASP A 14 13.70 -1.35 -5.77
N ASP A 15 13.74 -2.25 -4.76
CA ASP A 15 13.32 -1.98 -3.36
C ASP A 15 11.86 -1.51 -3.19
N ARG A 16 11.05 -1.60 -4.25
CA ARG A 16 9.61 -1.38 -4.16
C ARG A 16 8.96 -2.58 -3.49
N THR A 17 7.82 -2.37 -2.87
CA THR A 17 6.99 -3.50 -2.43
C THR A 17 5.54 -3.20 -2.77
N ALA A 18 4.89 -4.19 -3.37
CA ALA A 18 3.46 -4.16 -3.62
C ALA A 18 2.72 -4.77 -2.44
N PHE A 19 1.52 -4.27 -2.17
CA PHE A 19 0.57 -4.90 -1.29
C PHE A 19 -0.79 -5.04 -1.97
N VAL A 20 -1.51 -6.07 -1.56
CA VAL A 20 -2.90 -6.30 -1.92
C VAL A 20 -3.69 -6.54 -0.65
N ALA A 21 -4.77 -5.79 -0.46
CA ALA A 21 -5.80 -6.11 0.51
C ALA A 21 -7.02 -6.68 -0.22
N LEU A 22 -7.51 -7.84 0.20
CA LEU A 22 -8.63 -8.55 -0.43
C LEU A 22 -9.75 -8.75 0.59
N PHE A 23 -10.98 -8.38 0.23
CA PHE A 23 -12.18 -8.73 0.98
C PHE A 23 -12.90 -9.87 0.25
N PRO A 24 -12.62 -11.15 0.58
CA PRO A 24 -13.10 -12.29 -0.21
C PRO A 24 -14.61 -12.54 -0.11
N GLN A 25 -15.30 -11.97 0.88
CA GLN A 25 -16.74 -12.23 1.03
C GLN A 25 -17.54 -11.43 0.00
N PRO A 26 -18.50 -12.06 -0.71
CA PRO A 26 -19.32 -11.39 -1.72
C PRO A 26 -20.46 -10.55 -1.16
N TYR A 27 -20.60 -10.50 0.15
CA TYR A 27 -21.65 -9.79 0.86
C TYR A 27 -21.05 -9.01 2.03
N GLY A 28 -21.81 -8.03 2.52
CA GLY A 28 -21.40 -7.16 3.61
C GLY A 28 -21.47 -5.68 3.22
N THR A 29 -20.94 -4.82 4.07
CA THR A 29 -20.76 -3.40 3.79
C THR A 29 -19.29 -3.12 3.51
N PRO A 30 -18.95 -2.02 2.82
CA PRO A 30 -17.57 -1.60 2.67
C PRO A 30 -16.89 -1.50 4.03
N ILE A 31 -15.65 -2.00 4.13
CA ILE A 31 -14.87 -1.95 5.36
C ILE A 31 -13.78 -0.91 5.17
N GLN A 32 -13.68 0.01 6.13
CA GLN A 32 -12.56 0.92 6.23
C GLN A 32 -11.49 0.29 7.12
N LEU A 33 -10.29 0.12 6.57
CA LEU A 33 -9.13 -0.37 7.29
C LEU A 33 -8.08 0.73 7.41
N SER A 34 -7.31 0.64 8.48
CA SER A 34 -6.14 1.47 8.72
C SER A 34 -5.04 0.57 9.23
N VAL A 35 -3.92 0.47 8.50
CA VAL A 35 -2.83 -0.48 8.78
C VAL A 35 -1.56 0.31 9.07
N ASN A 36 -0.81 -0.06 10.13
CA ASN A 36 0.48 0.56 10.36
C ASN A 36 1.42 0.19 9.22
N LEU A 37 2.23 1.14 8.76
CA LEU A 37 3.24 0.85 7.74
C LEU A 37 4.20 -0.26 8.20
N THR A 38 4.61 -0.26 9.47
CA THR A 38 5.47 -1.31 10.02
C THR A 38 4.87 -2.72 9.91
N ASP A 39 3.54 -2.87 9.99
CA ASP A 39 2.85 -4.15 9.84
C ASP A 39 2.86 -4.65 8.39
N LEU A 40 3.06 -3.74 7.42
CA LEU A 40 3.24 -4.04 6.01
C LEU A 40 4.70 -4.34 5.64
N GLY A 41 5.60 -4.38 6.64
CA GLY A 41 7.05 -4.49 6.41
C GLY A 41 7.74 -3.16 6.15
N LEU A 42 7.03 -2.04 6.31
CA LEU A 42 7.55 -0.69 6.10
C LEU A 42 8.01 -0.03 7.38
N GLY A 43 9.20 -0.39 7.82
CA GLY A 43 9.87 0.27 8.96
C GLY A 43 11.31 0.68 8.69
N ARG A 44 11.85 0.36 7.49
CA ARG A 44 13.27 0.53 7.17
C ARG A 44 13.64 1.99 6.90
N PHE A 45 12.78 2.73 6.21
CA PHE A 45 13.01 4.10 5.78
C PHE A 45 12.07 5.04 6.51
N ASP A 46 12.40 6.32 6.59
CA ASP A 46 11.56 7.29 7.31
C ASP A 46 10.30 7.68 6.52
N GLU A 47 10.39 7.75 5.19
CA GLU A 47 9.29 8.16 4.32
C GLU A 47 9.10 7.22 3.12
N TYR A 48 7.83 7.06 2.72
CA TYR A 48 7.40 6.25 1.61
C TYR A 48 6.43 7.01 0.71
N ASP A 49 6.65 6.92 -0.60
CA ASP A 49 5.71 7.41 -1.61
C ASP A 49 4.81 6.24 -2.03
N PHE A 50 3.50 6.41 -1.90
CA PHE A 50 2.49 5.41 -2.23
C PHE A 50 1.88 5.68 -3.58
N PHE A 51 1.67 4.60 -4.33
CA PHE A 51 1.09 4.64 -5.66
C PHE A 51 0.05 3.53 -5.82
N GLU A 52 -1.02 3.84 -6.54
CA GLU A 52 -2.00 2.87 -7.03
C GLU A 52 -1.34 1.97 -8.08
N THR A 53 -1.62 0.66 -8.06
CA THR A 53 -0.86 -0.31 -8.85
C THR A 53 -1.23 -0.32 -10.34
N PHE A 54 -2.49 -0.08 -10.69
CA PHE A 54 -2.98 -0.22 -12.06
C PHE A 54 -2.60 0.98 -12.94
N HIS A 55 -2.66 2.20 -12.41
CA HIS A 55 -2.45 3.44 -13.15
C HIS A 55 -1.23 4.23 -12.67
N GLY A 56 -0.61 3.84 -11.57
CA GLY A 56 0.54 4.55 -11.00
C GLY A 56 0.16 5.91 -10.40
N GLU A 57 -1.11 6.10 -10.04
CA GLU A 57 -1.56 7.34 -9.40
C GLU A 57 -0.88 7.51 -8.04
N PHE A 58 -0.35 8.71 -7.77
CA PHE A 58 0.24 9.02 -6.48
C PHE A 58 -0.86 9.17 -5.41
N LEU A 59 -0.83 8.28 -4.42
CA LEU A 59 -1.83 8.23 -3.35
C LEU A 59 -1.42 9.06 -2.14
N GLY A 60 -0.15 9.42 -2.02
CA GLY A 60 0.37 10.23 -0.93
C GLY A 60 1.74 9.79 -0.46
N LYS A 61 2.29 10.60 0.45
CA LYS A 61 3.55 10.32 1.14
C LYS A 61 3.24 10.03 2.60
N TYR A 62 3.90 9.02 3.15
CA TYR A 62 3.66 8.54 4.51
C TYR A 62 4.99 8.34 5.25
N HIS A 63 5.04 8.78 6.49
CA HIS A 63 6.12 8.49 7.41
C HIS A 63 5.97 7.07 7.99
N LYS A 64 7.07 6.37 8.30
CA LYS A 64 7.05 4.96 8.75
C LYS A 64 6.18 4.66 9.98
N ASN A 65 5.90 5.68 10.80
CA ASN A 65 5.08 5.57 12.00
C ASN A 65 3.60 5.88 11.75
N GLU A 66 3.23 6.22 10.51
CA GLU A 66 1.86 6.51 10.13
C GLU A 66 1.10 5.24 9.71
N ARG A 67 -0.19 5.44 9.44
CA ARG A 67 -1.09 4.37 9.00
C ARG A 67 -1.62 4.68 7.61
N TYR A 68 -1.60 3.68 6.75
CA TYR A 68 -2.29 3.76 5.46
C TYR A 68 -3.74 3.33 5.65
N SER A 69 -4.67 4.18 5.21
CA SER A 69 -6.11 3.95 5.37
C SER A 69 -6.80 3.82 4.02
N PHE A 70 -7.63 2.79 3.86
CA PHE A 70 -8.33 2.49 2.63
C PHE A 70 -9.70 1.85 2.91
N THR A 71 -10.59 1.93 1.93
CA THR A 71 -11.91 1.29 1.98
C THR A 71 -11.97 0.19 0.92
N ILE A 72 -12.48 -0.98 1.31
CA ILE A 72 -12.62 -2.13 0.43
C ILE A 72 -14.08 -2.58 0.40
N ASN A 73 -14.61 -2.78 -0.80
CA ASN A 73 -15.96 -3.31 -0.99
C ASN A 73 -15.95 -4.85 -0.86
N PRO A 74 -17.09 -5.49 -0.54
CA PRO A 74 -17.22 -6.95 -0.65
C PRO A 74 -16.80 -7.46 -2.03
N SER A 75 -16.10 -8.59 -2.08
CA SER A 75 -15.42 -9.16 -3.26
C SER A 75 -14.43 -8.22 -3.96
N GLY A 76 -14.09 -7.10 -3.35
CA GLY A 76 -13.15 -6.13 -3.89
C GLY A 76 -11.75 -6.34 -3.36
N ASP A 77 -10.82 -5.64 -3.99
CA ASP A 77 -9.41 -5.58 -3.66
C ASP A 77 -8.87 -4.15 -3.76
N VAL A 78 -7.82 -3.87 -2.99
CA VAL A 78 -7.04 -2.63 -3.07
C VAL A 78 -5.60 -3.01 -3.35
N HIS A 79 -5.06 -2.44 -4.42
CA HIS A 79 -3.68 -2.67 -4.85
C HIS A 79 -2.90 -1.37 -4.77
N ALA A 80 -1.81 -1.36 -4.02
CA ALA A 80 -0.86 -0.28 -4.08
C ALA A 80 0.58 -0.79 -3.96
N PHE A 81 1.51 -0.02 -4.49
CA PHE A 81 2.93 -0.22 -4.26
C PHE A 81 3.52 1.04 -3.66
N TYR A 82 4.64 0.86 -2.98
CA TYR A 82 5.33 1.95 -2.33
C TYR A 82 6.83 1.86 -2.57
N VAL A 83 7.47 3.03 -2.53
CA VAL A 83 8.90 3.22 -2.75
C VAL A 83 9.46 4.15 -1.70
N GLU A 84 10.74 4.02 -1.37
CA GLU A 84 11.43 5.00 -0.53
C GLU A 84 11.38 6.39 -1.20
N SER A 85 10.93 7.42 -0.47
CA SER A 85 10.78 8.78 -1.03
C SER A 85 12.12 9.41 -1.48
N ALA A 86 13.26 8.90 -1.01
CA ALA A 86 14.57 9.33 -1.49
C ALA A 86 14.89 8.85 -2.93
N ILE A 87 14.29 7.74 -3.38
CA ILE A 87 14.52 7.15 -4.70
C ILE A 87 13.71 7.88 -5.80
N ALA A 88 12.55 8.45 -5.48
CA ALA A 88 11.73 9.19 -6.45
C ALA A 88 12.45 10.42 -7.06
N LYS A 89 13.44 11.00 -6.35
CA LYS A 89 14.27 12.09 -6.89
C LYS A 89 15.24 11.65 -8.00
N THR A 90 15.70 10.40 -7.99
CA THR A 90 16.70 9.92 -8.95
C THR A 90 16.07 9.47 -10.26
N LEU A 91 14.83 8.96 -10.24
CA LEU A 91 14.10 8.52 -11.43
C LEU A 91 13.63 9.67 -12.35
N ARG A 92 13.49 10.90 -11.83
CA ARG A 92 13.18 12.09 -12.66
C ARG A 92 14.37 12.62 -13.47
N ILE A 93 15.58 12.13 -13.25
CA ILE A 93 16.80 12.62 -13.93
C ILE A 93 17.12 11.78 -15.18
N ILE A 94 16.42 10.67 -15.44
CA ILE A 94 16.72 9.73 -16.53
C ILE A 94 15.54 9.55 -17.52
N LEU A 95 14.59 10.49 -17.59
CA LEU A 95 13.56 10.52 -18.65
C LEU A 95 13.61 11.82 -19.44
#